data_AF-A0A9X2ZCB7-F1
#
_entry.id   AF-A0A9X2ZCB7-F1
#
_cell.length_a   1.000
_cell.length_b   1.000
_cell.length_c   1.000
_cell.angle_alpha   90.00
_cell.angle_beta   90.00
_cell.angle_gamma   90.00
#
_symmetry.space_group_name_H-M   'P 1'
#
loop_
_entity.id
_entity.type
_entity.pdbx_description
1 polymer ?
#
loop_
_entity_poly.entity_id
_entity_poly.type
_entity_poly.pdbx_seq_one_letter_code
_entity_poly.pdbx_strand_id
1 'polypeptide(L)'
;MGVRKHLNFDIETKAISKICKALGHPTRIQIITLLWKRNNRTCGEIVELIPLAQSTISKHLLELKKANIVIVTNEGKKTIYSIDINEIQLLKKYLTSYLLSFGFPEQNKTTVLETRRIIKSKKSHFKQYNYQFPDKIIKRAI
;
A
#
# COMPACT_ATOMS: atom_id res chain seq x y z
N MET A 1 39.10 11.33 0.88
CA MET A 1 37.80 11.72 0.27
C MET A 1 37.38 10.61 -0.68
N GLY A 2 36.44 9.75 -0.28
CA GLY A 2 36.03 8.60 -1.09
C GLY A 2 35.27 9.05 -2.34
N VAL A 3 35.73 8.64 -3.52
CA VAL A 3 35.04 8.88 -4.79
C VAL A 3 33.66 8.21 -4.71
N ARG A 4 32.60 9.01 -4.61
CA ARG A 4 31.22 8.50 -4.71
C ARG A 4 31.00 8.02 -6.14
N LYS A 5 30.97 6.69 -6.32
CA LYS A 5 30.52 6.09 -7.59
C LYS A 5 29.04 6.44 -7.78
N HIS A 6 28.73 7.29 -8.76
CA HIS A 6 27.36 7.54 -9.18
C HIS A 6 26.91 6.38 -10.08
N LEU A 7 26.04 5.51 -9.56
CA LEU A 7 25.34 4.52 -10.39
C LEU A 7 24.16 5.21 -11.09
N ASN A 8 24.18 5.19 -12.42
CA ASN A 8 23.06 5.66 -13.24
C ASN A 8 22.10 4.50 -13.48
N PHE A 9 20.94 4.55 -12.83
CA PHE A 9 19.83 3.62 -13.07
C PHE A 9 18.87 4.16 -14.13
N ASP A 10 18.20 3.23 -14.83
CA ASP A 10 17.15 3.53 -15.79
C ASP A 10 15.98 4.29 -15.14
N ILE A 11 15.23 5.00 -15.98
CA ILE A 11 14.09 5.82 -15.55
C ILE A 11 13.02 4.95 -14.90
N GLU A 12 12.72 3.79 -15.50
CA GLU A 12 11.75 2.83 -14.98
C GLU A 12 12.18 2.28 -13.61
N THR A 13 13.43 1.83 -13.47
CA THR A 13 13.97 1.34 -12.20
C THR A 13 13.90 2.41 -11.10
N LYS A 14 14.19 3.67 -11.43
CA LYS A 14 14.05 4.79 -10.49
C LYS A 14 12.59 5.03 -10.09
N ALA A 15 11.65 4.95 -11.03
CA ALA A 15 10.22 5.11 -10.76
C ALA A 15 9.73 4.00 -9.81
N ILE A 16 9.99 2.74 -10.14
CA ILE A 16 9.63 1.58 -9.31
C ILE A 16 10.29 1.65 -7.93
N SER A 17 11.56 2.04 -7.86
CA SER A 17 12.26 2.23 -6.59
C SER A 17 11.57 3.26 -5.69
N LYS A 18 11.09 4.39 -6.25
CA LYS A 18 10.33 5.39 -5.50
C LYS A 18 9.01 4.83 -4.98
N ILE A 19 8.27 4.10 -5.82
CA ILE A 19 7.02 3.45 -5.43
C ILE A 19 7.28 2.45 -4.29
N CYS A 20 8.22 1.53 -4.47
CA CYS A 20 8.58 0.54 -3.45
C CYS A 20 9.05 1.19 -2.13
N LYS A 21 9.84 2.27 -2.21
CA LYS A 21 10.27 3.03 -1.03
C LYS A 21 9.09 3.68 -0.31
N ALA A 22 8.08 4.14 -1.04
CA ALA A 22 6.85 4.69 -0.47
C ALA A 22 5.94 3.59 0.12
N LEU A 23 5.89 2.40 -0.49
CA LEU A 23 5.12 1.27 0.04
C LEU A 23 5.78 0.60 1.24
N GLY A 24 7.10 0.70 1.43
CA GLY A 24 7.84 0.02 2.50
C GLY A 24 7.53 0.45 3.94
N HIS A 25 6.45 1.20 4.22
CA HIS A 25 6.03 1.54 5.59
C HIS A 25 4.62 1.01 5.87
N PRO A 26 4.38 0.35 7.02
CA PRO A 26 3.11 -0.31 7.32
C PRO A 26 1.92 0.65 7.28
N THR A 27 2.04 1.83 7.86
CA THR A 27 0.96 2.84 7.85
C THR A 27 0.62 3.32 6.45
N ARG A 28 1.61 3.42 5.53
CA ARG A 28 1.36 3.85 4.15
C ARG A 28 0.60 2.79 3.38
N ILE A 29 0.94 1.51 3.59
CA ILE A 29 0.16 0.39 3.06
C ILE A 29 -1.28 0.46 3.58
N GLN A 30 -1.47 0.68 4.88
CA GLN A 30 -2.81 0.78 5.47
C GLN A 30 -3.64 1.92 4.88
N ILE A 31 -3.04 3.10 4.69
CA ILE A 31 -3.69 4.25 4.03
C ILE A 31 -4.14 3.86 2.61
N ILE A 32 -3.26 3.23 1.82
CA ILE A 32 -3.61 2.78 0.47
C ILE A 32 -4.75 1.77 0.51
N THR A 33 -4.72 0.80 1.42
CA THR A 33 -5.81 -0.18 1.57
C THR A 33 -7.15 0.50 1.88
N LEU A 34 -7.14 1.56 2.71
CA LEU A 34 -8.36 2.33 3.01
C LEU A 34 -8.87 3.08 1.78
N LEU A 35 -7.99 3.76 1.05
CA LEU A 35 -8.33 4.46 -0.18
C LEU A 35 -8.82 3.49 -1.27
N TRP A 36 -8.30 2.26 -1.31
CA TRP A 36 -8.70 1.24 -2.28
C TRP A 36 -10.13 0.74 -2.04
N LYS A 37 -10.52 0.61 -0.77
CA LYS A 37 -11.89 0.22 -0.41
C LYS A 37 -12.91 1.29 -0.75
N ARG A 38 -12.56 2.56 -0.55
CA ARG A 38 -13.38 3.71 -0.93
C ARG A 38 -12.46 4.88 -1.23
N ASN A 39 -12.42 5.25 -2.50
CA ASN A 39 -11.63 6.37 -2.99
C ASN A 39 -12.22 7.71 -2.50
N ASN A 40 -11.51 8.80 -2.76
CA ASN A 40 -11.93 10.18 -2.45
C ASN A 40 -12.21 10.38 -0.96
N ARG A 41 -11.16 10.28 -0.13
CA ARG A 41 -11.25 10.51 1.32
C ARG A 41 -10.53 11.78 1.72
N THR A 42 -11.06 12.45 2.74
CA THR A 42 -10.37 13.58 3.38
C THR A 42 -9.35 13.08 4.41
N CYS A 43 -8.40 13.94 4.78
CA CYS A 43 -7.43 13.60 5.84
C CYS A 43 -8.12 13.28 7.17
N GLY A 44 -9.21 13.98 7.51
CA GLY A 44 -10.00 13.73 8.72
C GLY A 44 -10.57 12.31 8.76
N GLU A 45 -11.21 11.86 7.68
CA GLU A 45 -11.75 10.50 7.60
C GLU A 45 -10.65 9.42 7.73
N ILE A 46 -9.44 9.69 7.23
CA ILE A 46 -8.31 8.74 7.36
C ILE A 46 -7.83 8.68 8.82
N VAL A 47 -7.78 9.81 9.51
CA VAL A 47 -7.39 9.92 10.93
C VAL A 47 -8.41 9.23 11.84
N GLU A 48 -9.69 9.25 11.50
CA GLU A 48 -10.72 8.52 12.25
C GLU A 48 -10.54 6.99 12.18
N LEU A 49 -9.98 6.48 11.09
CA LEU A 49 -9.80 5.05 10.84
C LEU A 49 -8.42 4.52 11.27
N ILE A 50 -7.40 5.37 11.29
CA ILE A 50 -6.05 5.03 11.71
C ILE A 50 -5.74 5.82 12.98
N PRO A 51 -5.54 5.17 14.15
CA PRO A 51 -5.36 5.85 15.44
C PRO A 51 -3.97 6.49 15.56
N LEU A 52 -3.71 7.51 14.73
CA LEU A 52 -2.48 8.29 14.66
C LEU A 52 -2.85 9.77 14.55
N ALA A 53 -1.94 10.63 15.00
CA ALA A 53 -2.11 12.07 14.88
C ALA A 53 -2.23 12.52 13.41
N GLN A 54 -3.03 13.56 13.18
CA GLN A 54 -3.23 14.15 11.85
C GLN A 54 -1.93 14.59 11.17
N SER A 55 -0.97 15.15 11.94
CA SER A 55 0.34 15.53 11.43
C SER A 55 1.13 14.33 10.89
N THR A 56 1.06 13.17 11.56
CA THR A 56 1.68 11.92 11.14
C THR A 56 1.05 11.38 9.87
N ILE A 57 -0.29 11.36 9.79
CA ILE A 57 -1.02 10.94 8.59
C ILE A 57 -0.72 11.86 7.40
N SER A 58 -0.70 13.18 7.62
CA SER A 58 -0.34 14.14 6.58
C SER A 58 1.06 13.90 6.03
N LYS A 59 2.04 13.60 6.90
CA LYS A 59 3.40 13.23 6.48
C LYS A 59 3.41 11.96 5.63
N HIS A 60 2.64 10.94 6.00
CA HIS A 60 2.53 9.72 5.19
C HIS A 60 1.88 9.96 3.83
N LEU A 61 0.82 10.77 3.77
CA LEU A 61 0.15 11.16 2.53
C LEU A 61 1.08 11.98 1.62
N LEU A 62 1.91 12.85 2.19
CA LEU A 62 2.91 13.60 1.44
C LEU A 62 3.94 12.67 0.79
N GLU A 63 4.44 11.68 1.52
CA GLU A 63 5.39 10.70 0.98
C GLU A 63 4.76 9.80 -0.10
N LEU A 64 3.47 9.45 0.05
CA LEU A 64 2.72 8.72 -0.98
C LEU A 64 2.50 9.57 -2.24
N LYS A 65 2.19 10.86 -2.07
CA LYS A 65 2.07 11.82 -3.17
C LYS A 65 3.39 12.00 -3.92
N LYS A 66 4.52 12.10 -3.22
CA LYS A 66 5.86 12.20 -3.84
C LYS A 66 6.22 10.99 -4.71
N ALA A 67 5.62 9.84 -4.43
CA ALA A 67 5.77 8.63 -5.22
C ALA A 67 4.65 8.44 -6.26
N ASN A 68 3.83 9.47 -6.50
CA ASN A 68 2.68 9.47 -7.41
C ASN A 68 1.62 8.39 -7.15
N ILE A 69 1.61 7.76 -5.97
CA ILE A 69 0.63 6.71 -5.64
C ILE A 69 -0.73 7.33 -5.28
N VAL A 70 -0.72 8.55 -4.76
CA VAL A 70 -1.92 9.26 -4.29
C VAL A 70 -2.00 10.62 -4.96
N ILE A 71 -3.16 10.89 -5.55
CA ILE A 71 -3.57 12.16 -6.13
C ILE A 71 -4.26 12.99 -5.04
N VAL A 72 -4.03 14.29 -5.08
CA VAL A 72 -4.62 15.25 -4.14
C VAL A 72 -5.42 16.28 -4.92
N THR A 73 -6.71 16.37 -4.62
CA THR A 73 -7.62 17.39 -5.18
C THR A 73 -8.14 18.28 -4.05
N ASN A 74 -8.35 19.55 -4.35
CA ASN A 74 -8.91 20.51 -3.40
C ASN A 74 -10.33 20.85 -3.82
N GLU A 75 -11.30 20.51 -2.97
CA GLU A 75 -12.71 20.88 -3.13
C GLU A 75 -13.07 21.91 -2.06
N GLY A 76 -13.02 23.19 -2.43
CA GLY A 76 -13.19 24.31 -1.52
C GLY A 76 -12.13 24.31 -0.40
N LYS A 77 -12.56 24.15 0.85
CA LYS A 77 -11.67 24.08 2.02
C LYS A 77 -11.18 22.66 2.34
N LYS A 78 -11.69 21.63 1.64
CA LYS A 78 -11.37 20.23 1.91
C LYS A 78 -10.34 19.71 0.92
N THR A 79 -9.32 19.03 1.44
CA THR A 79 -8.35 18.30 0.62
C THR A 79 -8.76 16.83 0.57
N ILE A 80 -8.95 16.33 -0.64
CA ILE A 80 -9.39 14.97 -0.94
C ILE A 80 -8.21 14.18 -1.52
N TYR A 81 -8.08 12.95 -1.06
CA TYR A 81 -7.04 12.01 -1.44
C TYR A 81 -7.65 10.82 -2.17
N SER A 82 -7.02 10.45 -3.28
CA SER A 82 -7.45 9.36 -4.15
C SER A 82 -6.25 8.60 -4.68
N ILE A 83 -6.40 7.32 -4.99
CA ILE A 83 -5.33 6.51 -5.56
C ILE A 83 -5.13 6.84 -7.04
N ASP A 84 -3.86 6.93 -7.47
CA ASP A 84 -3.49 6.88 -8.88
C ASP A 84 -3.38 5.43 -9.35
N ILE A 85 -4.26 5.05 -10.27
CA ILE A 85 -4.33 3.68 -10.80
C ILE A 85 -3.18 3.41 -11.76
N ASN A 86 -2.68 4.43 -12.47
CA ASN A 86 -1.69 4.27 -13.52
C ASN A 86 -0.34 3.83 -12.96
N GLU A 87 0.11 4.47 -11.88
CA GLU A 87 1.38 4.15 -11.21
C GLU A 87 1.35 2.75 -10.57
N ILE A 88 0.21 2.35 -10.02
CA ILE A 88 0.02 1.00 -9.47
C ILE A 88 0.00 -0.05 -10.59
N GLN A 89 -0.58 0.27 -11.75
CA GLN A 89 -0.56 -0.61 -12.90
C GLN A 89 0.85 -0.79 -13.47
N LEU A 90 1.67 0.27 -13.49
CA LEU A 90 3.09 0.19 -13.85
C LEU A 90 3.84 -0.76 -12.90
N LEU A 91 3.67 -0.59 -11.59
CA LEU A 91 4.27 -1.47 -10.58
C LEU A 91 3.82 -2.93 -10.79
N LYS A 92 2.52 -3.16 -11.00
CA LYS A 92 1.96 -4.49 -11.26
C LYS A 92 2.61 -5.12 -12.49
N LYS A 93 2.68 -4.41 -13.61
CA LYS A 93 3.27 -4.92 -14.86
C LYS A 93 4.72 -5.34 -14.65
N TYR A 94 5.52 -4.50 -13.99
CA TYR A 94 6.92 -4.78 -13.71
C TYR A 94 7.10 -5.97 -12.77
N LEU A 95 6.34 -6.03 -11.67
CA LEU A 95 6.43 -7.15 -10.74
C LEU A 95 5.96 -8.46 -11.39
N THR A 96 4.89 -8.42 -12.19
CA THR A 96 4.42 -9.61 -12.91
C THR A 96 5.47 -10.11 -13.90
N SER A 97 6.07 -9.25 -14.72
CA SER A 97 7.12 -9.69 -15.65
C SER A 97 8.35 -10.23 -14.92
N TYR A 98 8.77 -9.56 -13.84
CA TYR A 98 9.87 -9.99 -13.00
C TYR A 98 9.59 -11.36 -12.38
N LEU A 99 8.42 -11.55 -11.75
CA LEU A 99 8.05 -12.80 -11.07
C LEU A 99 7.86 -13.97 -12.06
N LEU A 100 7.30 -13.72 -13.24
CA LEU A 100 7.20 -14.74 -14.29
C LEU A 100 8.57 -15.23 -14.76
N SER A 101 9.58 -14.35 -14.78
CA SER A 101 10.95 -14.72 -15.12
C SER A 101 11.59 -15.69 -14.13
N PHE A 102 11.13 -15.75 -12.87
CA PHE A 102 11.67 -16.69 -11.89
C PHE A 102 11.10 -18.10 -12.02
N GLY A 103 10.11 -18.30 -12.91
CA GLY A 103 9.47 -19.60 -13.11
C GLY A 103 9.08 -20.22 -11.78
N PHE A 104 8.26 -19.52 -10.98
CA PHE A 104 7.74 -20.10 -9.76
C PHE A 104 6.94 -21.34 -10.14
N PRO A 105 7.35 -22.55 -9.71
CA PRO A 105 6.50 -23.70 -9.89
C PRO A 105 5.23 -23.40 -9.08
N GLU A 106 4.07 -23.33 -9.74
CA GLU A 106 2.77 -23.27 -9.06
C GLU A 106 2.56 -24.60 -8.32
N GLN A 107 3.24 -24.75 -7.19
CA GLN A 107 3.06 -25.88 -6.30
C GLN A 107 2.06 -25.43 -5.25
N ASN A 108 0.80 -25.75 -5.55
CA ASN A 108 -0.33 -25.80 -4.63
C ASN A 108 -0.91 -24.45 -4.16
N LYS A 109 -2.05 -24.10 -4.77
CA LYS A 109 -3.13 -23.37 -4.10
C LYS A 109 -3.55 -24.15 -2.85
N THR A 110 -2.86 -23.91 -1.74
CA THR A 110 -3.35 -24.25 -0.41
C THR A 110 -3.14 -23.03 0.46
N THR A 111 -4.14 -22.16 0.38
CA THR A 111 -4.61 -21.33 1.49
C THR A 111 -4.37 -22.07 2.79
N VAL A 112 -3.43 -21.61 3.61
CA VAL A 112 -3.45 -21.47 5.07
C VAL A 112 -1.97 -21.27 5.47
N LEU A 113 -1.52 -20.01 5.54
CA LEU A 113 -0.40 -19.72 6.44
C LEU A 113 -0.96 -19.85 7.86
N GLU A 114 -0.92 -21.07 8.40
CA GLU A 114 -1.13 -21.30 9.82
C GLU A 114 -0.06 -20.50 10.54
N THR A 115 -0.44 -19.37 11.13
CA THR A 115 0.38 -18.65 12.09
C THR A 115 0.48 -19.54 13.33
N ARG A 116 1.43 -20.47 13.35
CA ARG A 116 1.76 -21.22 14.56
C ARG A 116 2.71 -20.42 15.44
N ARG A 117 2.25 -20.24 16.68
CA ARG A 117 2.96 -19.84 17.90
C ARG A 117 3.15 -18.35 18.15
N ILE A 118 2.10 -17.79 18.74
CA ILE A 118 2.09 -17.01 19.99
C ILE A 118 3.49 -16.75 20.57
N ILE A 119 3.97 -15.52 20.43
CA ILE A 119 4.84 -14.91 21.44
C ILE A 119 3.93 -13.99 22.26
N LYS A 120 3.69 -14.36 23.52
CA LYS A 120 3.10 -13.50 24.53
C LYS A 120 3.99 -12.25 24.66
N SER A 121 3.62 -11.13 24.05
CA SER A 121 4.14 -9.82 24.49
C SER A 121 3.03 -8.77 24.50
N LYS A 122 2.67 -8.42 25.73
CA LYS A 122 1.92 -7.24 26.21
C LYS A 122 2.02 -6.02 25.27
N LYS A 123 1.06 -5.85 24.35
CA LYS A 123 0.52 -4.55 23.87
C LYS A 123 -0.69 -4.81 22.96
N SER A 124 -1.86 -4.76 23.58
CA SER A 124 -3.18 -4.62 22.95
C SER A 124 -3.19 -3.37 22.08
N HIS A 125 -3.49 -3.48 20.78
CA HIS A 125 -4.16 -2.47 19.91
C HIS A 125 -4.29 -2.95 18.45
N PHE A 126 -3.57 -3.98 18.02
CA PHE A 126 -3.78 -4.58 16.70
C PHE A 126 -4.94 -5.60 16.73
N LYS A 127 -6.18 -5.11 16.82
CA LYS A 127 -7.38 -5.89 16.50
C LYS A 127 -8.09 -5.24 15.31
N GLN A 128 -8.51 -6.08 14.37
CA GLN A 128 -9.53 -5.85 13.33
C GLN A 128 -9.17 -5.06 12.05
N TYR A 129 -8.11 -5.45 11.35
CA TYR A 129 -8.15 -5.31 9.89
C TYR A 129 -7.89 -6.66 9.23
N ASN A 130 -8.99 -7.42 9.06
CA ASN A 130 -9.02 -8.60 8.20
C ASN A 130 -8.65 -8.19 6.77
N TYR A 131 -7.44 -8.56 6.34
CA TYR A 131 -7.09 -8.65 4.93
C TYR A 131 -7.90 -9.79 4.32
N GLN A 132 -9.07 -9.48 3.75
CA GLN A 132 -9.84 -10.39 2.93
C GLN A 132 -9.51 -10.11 1.46
N PHE A 133 -8.68 -10.97 0.87
CA PHE A 133 -8.59 -11.13 -0.58
C PHE A 133 -9.91 -11.76 -1.06
N PRO A 134 -10.44 -11.34 -2.22
CA PRO A 134 -11.80 -11.68 -2.62
C PRO A 134 -11.85 -13.13 -3.09
N ASP A 135 -12.61 -13.95 -2.37
CA ASP A 135 -13.50 -14.95 -2.96
C ASP A 135 -14.78 -14.95 -2.12
N LYS A 136 -15.49 -13.81 -2.15
CA LYS A 136 -16.84 -13.70 -1.59
C LYS A 136 -17.83 -14.08 -2.69
N ILE A 137 -18.11 -15.38 -2.80
CA ILE A 137 -19.27 -15.85 -3.57
C ILE A 137 -20.52 -15.24 -2.92
N ILE A 138 -21.20 -14.38 -3.67
CA ILE A 138 -22.50 -13.83 -3.34
C ILE A 138 -23.50 -14.99 -3.36
N LYS A 139 -23.96 -15.44 -2.19
CA LYS A 139 -25.20 -16.22 -2.11
C LYS A 139 -26.36 -15.24 -1.91
N ARG A 140 -27.18 -15.11 -2.96
CA ARG A 140 -28.52 -14.52 -2.91
C ARG A 140 -29.33 -15.28 -1.87
N ALA A 141 -30.04 -14.54 -1.01
CA ALA A 141 -31.01 -15.10 -0.08
C ALA A 141 -32.29 -15.52 -0.85
N ILE A 142 -32.83 -16.69 -0.50
CA ILE A 142 -34.25 -17.03 -0.60
C ILE A 142 -34.74 -17.11 0.84
#